data_AF-A0AB35HMF3-F1
#
_entry.id   AF-A0AB35HMF3-F1
#
_cell.length_a   1.000
_cell.length_b   1.000
_cell.length_c   1.000
_cell.angle_alpha   90.00
_cell.angle_beta   90.00
_cell.angle_gamma   90.00
#
_symmetry.space_group_name_H-M   'P 1'
#
loop_
_entity.id
_entity.type
_entity.pdbx_description
1 polymer ?
#
loop_
_entity_poly.entity_id
_entity_poly.type
_entity_poly.pdbx_seq_one_letter_code
_entity_poly.pdbx_strand_id
1 'polypeptide(L)' 'MTTEDFKKQIQNLGYKTIDGSSDGKRITQVHILDSDILIAKVSTMIQYRLSTMNNKIGKRHSKLFDLLVTYAKTPIKDRR' A
#
# COMPACT_ATOMS: atom_id res chain seq x y z
N MET A 1 1.99 -12.77 -0.13
CA MET A 1 1.37 -12.17 -1.33
C MET A 1 2.43 -11.36 -2.07
N THR A 2 2.46 -11.45 -3.40
CA THR A 2 3.38 -10.66 -4.20
C THR A 2 2.99 -9.17 -4.17
N THR A 3 3.92 -8.29 -4.52
CA THR A 3 3.63 -6.85 -4.64
C THR A 3 2.63 -6.58 -5.76
N GLU A 4 2.69 -7.36 -6.84
CA GLU A 4 1.76 -7.24 -7.97
C GLU A 4 0.34 -7.69 -7.60
N ASP A 5 0.19 -8.80 -6.87
CA ASP A 5 -1.12 -9.24 -6.37
C ASP A 5 -1.72 -8.22 -5.39
N PHE A 6 -0.88 -7.66 -4.53
CA PHE A 6 -1.29 -6.62 -3.59
C PHE A 6 -1.79 -5.36 -4.33
N LYS A 7 -1.06 -4.89 -5.35
CA LYS A 7 -1.50 -3.77 -6.21
C LYS A 7 -2.82 -4.05 -6.89
N LYS A 8 -3.00 -5.25 -7.47
CA LYS A 8 -4.27 -5.68 -8.09
C LYS A 8 -5.43 -5.68 -7.10
N GLN A 9 -5.23 -6.21 -5.90
CA GLN A 9 -6.28 -6.22 -4.87
C GLN A 9 -6.66 -4.81 -4.42
N ILE A 10 -5.70 -3.89 -4.31
CA ILE A 10 -6.00 -2.47 -4.03
C ILE A 10 -6.81 -1.82 -5.15
N GLN A 11 -6.47 -2.10 -6.42
CA GLN A 11 -7.21 -1.60 -7.57
C GLN A 11 -8.64 -2.13 -7.62
N ASN A 12 -8.84 -3.41 -7.28
CA ASN A 12 -10.16 -4.03 -7.16
C ASN A 12 -11.03 -3.39 -6.04
N LEU A 13 -10.40 -2.76 -5.05
CA LEU A 13 -11.10 -1.98 -4.01
C LEU A 13 -11.41 -0.53 -4.45
N GLY A 14 -11.05 -0.14 -5.68
CA GLY A 14 -11.35 1.17 -6.26
C GLY A 14 -10.28 2.25 -6.01
N TYR A 15 -9.09 1.88 -5.53
CA TYR A 15 -7.98 2.81 -5.31
C TYR A 15 -6.96 2.75 -6.44
N LYS A 16 -6.20 3.84 -6.63
CA LYS A 16 -5.04 3.84 -7.52
C LYS A 16 -3.78 3.48 -6.73
N THR A 17 -2.83 2.83 -7.40
CA THR A 17 -1.50 2.56 -6.86
C THR A 17 -0.44 3.20 -7.74
N ILE A 18 0.59 3.77 -7.11
CA ILE A 18 1.82 4.21 -7.80
C ILE A 18 3.03 3.71 -7.03
N ASP A 19 4.13 3.52 -7.76
CA ASP A 19 5.40 3.17 -7.16
C ASP A 19 6.05 4.39 -6.51
N GLY A 20 6.48 4.22 -5.27
CA GLY A 20 7.04 5.27 -4.44
C GLY A 20 8.48 5.00 -4.03
N SER A 21 9.23 6.07 -3.79
CA SER A 21 10.61 6.00 -3.36
C SER A 21 10.85 6.86 -2.13
N SER A 22 11.58 6.31 -1.14
CA SER A 22 12.04 7.06 0.04
C SER A 22 13.35 7.80 -0.25
N ASP A 23 14.16 7.30 -1.18
CA ASP A 23 15.51 7.78 -1.50
C ASP A 23 15.64 8.36 -2.92
N GLY A 24 14.55 8.35 -3.69
CA GLY A 24 14.49 8.77 -5.09
C GLY A 24 15.15 7.81 -6.08
N LYS A 25 15.75 6.71 -5.61
CA LYS A 25 16.56 5.79 -6.45
C LYS A 25 15.89 4.46 -6.69
N ARG A 26 15.16 3.95 -5.69
CA ARG A 26 14.54 2.62 -5.75
C ARG A 26 13.07 2.69 -5.40
N ILE A 27 12.28 1.82 -6.02
CA ILE A 27 10.89 1.59 -5.62
C ILE A 27 10.91 0.89 -4.27
N THR A 28 10.68 1.66 -3.21
CA THR A 28 10.73 1.19 -1.82
C THR A 28 9.36 1.19 -1.16
N GLN A 29 8.35 1.72 -1.84
CA GLN A 29 7.01 1.89 -1.32
C GLN A 29 5.97 1.67 -2.42
N VAL A 30 4.79 1.23 -2.01
CA VAL A 30 3.57 1.39 -2.80
C VAL A 30 2.78 2.54 -2.17
N HIS A 31 2.42 3.53 -2.99
CA HIS A 31 1.55 4.64 -2.62
C HIS A 31 0.13 4.34 -3.07
N ILE A 32 -0.84 4.59 -2.20
CA ILE A 32 -2.26 4.32 -2.45
C ILE A 32 -2.98 5.67 -2.49
N LEU A 33 -3.74 5.89 -3.56
CA LEU A 33 -4.46 7.13 -3.79
C LEU A 33 -5.98 6.90 -3.90
N ASP A 34 -6.74 7.84 -3.34
CA ASP A 34 -8.18 7.97 -3.52
C ASP A 34 -8.50 9.34 -4.12
N SER A 35 -8.97 9.33 -5.37
CA SER A 35 -9.23 10.55 -6.15
C SER A 35 -7.97 11.45 -6.20
N ASP A 36 -6.84 10.84 -6.57
CA ASP A 36 -5.50 11.46 -6.70
C ASP A 36 -4.91 12.07 -5.42
N ILE A 37 -5.57 11.84 -4.27
CA ILE A 37 -5.03 12.18 -2.96
C ILE A 37 -4.38 10.93 -2.37
N LEU A 38 -3.11 11.08 -1.98
CA LEU A 38 -2.37 10.04 -1.25
C LEU A 38 -3.05 9.78 0.09
N ILE A 39 -3.58 8.58 0.27
CA ILE A 39 -4.22 8.15 1.50
C ILE A 39 -3.39 7.13 2.28
N ALA A 40 -2.53 6.34 1.63
CA ALA A 40 -1.68 5.41 2.35
C ALA A 40 -0.34 5.12 1.66
N LYS A 41 0.63 4.66 2.46
CA LYS A 41 1.96 4.25 2.02
C LYS A 41 2.37 2.97 2.74
N VAL A 42 2.79 1.94 2.00
CA VAL A 42 3.34 0.71 2.57
C VAL A 42 4.72 0.42 2.01
N SER A 43 5.64 -0.06 2.84
CA SER A 43 6.99 -0.39 2.43
C SER A 43 7.03 -1.72 1.68
N THR A 44 7.71 -1.76 0.54
CA THR A 44 8.04 -3.01 -0.17
C THR A 44 9.27 -3.69 0.43
N MET A 45 10.10 -2.92 1.17
CA MET A 45 11.42 -3.33 1.64
C MET A 45 11.48 -3.68 3.14
N ILE A 46 10.46 -3.30 3.92
CA ILE A 46 10.46 -3.45 5.37
C ILE A 46 9.14 -4.09 5.80
N GLN A 47 9.21 -5.18 6.57
CA GLN A 47 8.02 -5.79 7.16
C GLN A 47 7.42 -4.93 8.26
N TYR A 48 6.12 -5.05 8.48
CA TYR A 48 5.36 -4.34 9.51
C TYR A 48 5.38 -2.80 9.40
N ARG A 49 5.91 -2.22 8.32
CA ARG A 49 5.96 -0.77 8.11
C ARG A 49 4.77 -0.26 7.29
N LEU A 50 3.86 0.42 7.97
CA LEU A 50 2.81 1.26 7.39
C LEU A 50 3.15 2.72 7.67
N SER A 51 3.38 3.52 6.63
CA SER A 51 3.93 4.88 6.83
C SER A 51 2.85 5.95 6.97
N THR A 52 1.66 5.74 6.41
CA THR A 52 0.55 6.70 6.50
C THR A 52 -0.76 5.97 6.21
N MET A 53 -1.82 6.34 6.92
CA MET A 53 -3.21 6.09 6.52
C MET A 53 -4.06 7.32 6.89
N ASN A 54 -4.65 7.98 5.91
CA ASN A 54 -5.58 9.08 6.12
C ASN A 54 -6.99 8.61 5.76
N ASN A 55 -7.88 8.58 6.74
CA ASN A 55 -9.30 8.41 6.48
C ASN A 55 -9.85 9.78 6.10
N LYS A 56 -10.11 10.02 4.80
CA LYS A 56 -10.99 11.14 4.42
C LYS A 56 -12.25 11.04 5.29
N ILE A 57 -12.65 12.15 5.91
CA ILE A 57 -13.79 12.21 6.84
C ILE A 57 -15.00 11.48 6.21
N GLY A 58 -15.49 10.43 6.87
CA GLY A 58 -16.67 9.67 6.46
C GLY A 58 -16.46 8.46 5.54
N LYS A 59 -15.27 8.22 4.98
CA LYS A 59 -15.01 6.99 4.19
C LYS A 59 -14.54 5.83 5.08
N ARG A 60 -15.18 4.66 4.93
CA ARG A 60 -14.77 3.41 5.58
C ARG A 60 -13.72 2.69 4.72
N HIS A 61 -12.46 2.75 5.13
CA HIS A 61 -11.33 2.10 4.47
C HIS A 61 -10.93 0.77 5.13
N SER A 62 -11.83 0.08 5.83
CA SER A 62 -11.49 -1.13 6.61
C SER A 62 -10.86 -2.24 5.76
N LYS A 63 -11.47 -2.58 4.62
CA LYS A 63 -10.91 -3.57 3.68
C LYS A 63 -9.52 -3.19 3.16
N LEU A 64 -9.30 -1.89 2.94
CA LEU A 64 -7.97 -1.40 2.55
C LEU A 64 -6.99 -1.58 3.70
N PHE A 65 -7.35 -1.21 4.92
CA PHE A 65 -6.51 -1.39 6.10
C PHE A 65 -6.12 -2.86 6.32
N ASP A 66 -7.09 -3.78 6.26
CA ASP A 66 -6.83 -5.22 6.41
C ASP A 66 -5.84 -5.73 5.36
N LEU A 67 -5.99 -5.26 4.11
CA LEU A 67 -5.08 -5.60 3.02
C LEU A 67 -3.68 -5.02 3.24
N LEU A 68 -3.58 -3.75 3.68
CA LEU A 68 -2.32 -3.10 4.04
C LEU A 68 -1.58 -3.87 5.15
N VAL A 69 -2.30 -4.28 6.20
CA VAL A 69 -1.75 -5.07 7.31
C VAL A 69 -1.28 -6.43 6.81
N THR A 70 -2.08 -7.11 5.99
CA THR A 70 -1.73 -8.42 5.43
C THR A 70 -0.46 -8.35 4.59
N TYR A 71 -0.34 -7.35 3.71
CA TYR A 71 0.87 -7.13 2.93
C TYR A 71 2.06 -6.78 3.83
N ALA A 72 1.89 -5.88 4.80
CA ALA A 72 2.96 -5.50 5.72
C ALA A 72 3.49 -6.69 6.54
N LYS A 73 2.63 -7.65 6.90
CA LYS A 73 3.02 -8.90 7.57
C LYS A 73 3.69 -9.92 6.64
N THR A 74 3.41 -9.88 5.35
CA THR A 74 3.99 -10.82 4.37
C THR A 74 5.52 -10.75 4.40
N PRO A 75 6.26 -11.88 4.49
CA PRO A 75 7.72 -11.91 4.40
C PRO A 75 8.25 -11.26 3.12
N ILE A 76 9.35 -10.49 3.21
CA ILE A 76 9.90 -9.74 2.07
C ILE A 76 10.25 -10.67 0.90
N LYS A 77 10.75 -11.88 1.19
CA LYS A 77 11.05 -12.91 0.18
C LYS A 77 9.83 -13.32 -0.66
N ASP A 78 8.63 -13.22 -0.10
CA ASP A 78 7.36 -13.65 -0.72
C ASP A 78 6.63 -12.49 -1.41
N ARG A 79 7.25 -11.30 -1.47
CA ARG A 79 6.69 -10.09 -2.10
C ARG A 79 7.16 -9.86 -3.53
N ARG A 80 8.09 -10.70 -4.01
CA ARG A 80 8.61 -10.68 -5.38
C ARG A 80 7.73 -11.49 -6.30
#